data_AF-A0A7S0CHD6-F1
#
_entry.id   AF-A0A7S0CHD6-F1
#
_cell.length_a   1.000
_cell.length_b   1.000
_cell.length_c   1.000
_cell.angle_alpha   90.00
_cell.angle_beta   90.00
_cell.angle_gamma   90.00
#
_symmetry.space_group_name_H-M   'P 1'
#
loop_
_entity.id
_entity.type
_entity.pdbx_description
1 polymer ?
#
loop_
_entity_poly.entity_id
_entity_poly.type
_entity_poly.pdbx_seq_one_letter_code
_entity_poly.pdbx_strand_id
1 'polypeptide(L)'
;DLSNEGVIHTSKPFFSVQFHPEASGGPCDTAFLFSKFVGHVRSIPQPLMLHSPQSYLTKTYSKVLLVGSGGLSIGQAGEFDYSGSQCIKALKEEGIEVILINPNIATVQTTPAEGSTKSTSADHIYFLPIRKEVVLDIIKKE
;
A
#
# COMPACT_ATOMS: atom_id res chain seq x y z
N ASP A 1 -2.78 18.96 6.48
CA ASP A 1 -1.97 20.19 6.56
C ASP A 1 -1.48 20.50 7.99
N LEU A 2 -1.55 19.52 8.91
CA LEU A 2 -1.21 19.69 10.33
C LEU A 2 -2.17 20.64 11.09
N SER A 3 -3.32 20.97 10.53
CA SER A 3 -4.40 21.67 11.26
C SER A 3 -5.03 20.76 12.31
N ASN A 4 -5.75 21.38 13.26
CA ASN A 4 -6.45 20.64 14.31
C ASN A 4 -7.73 20.01 13.75
N GLU A 5 -7.88 18.70 13.90
CA GLU A 5 -9.08 17.96 13.46
C GLU A 5 -10.02 17.57 14.62
N GLY A 6 -9.64 17.90 15.85
CA GLY A 6 -10.43 17.61 17.04
C GLY A 6 -9.66 17.77 18.34
N VAL A 7 -10.41 17.76 19.45
CA VAL A 7 -9.88 17.89 20.82
C VAL A 7 -10.63 16.94 21.75
N ILE A 8 -9.94 16.46 22.80
CA ILE A 8 -10.52 15.64 23.87
C ILE A 8 -9.99 16.11 25.22
N HIS A 9 -10.85 16.14 26.23
CA HIS A 9 -10.45 16.45 27.60
C HIS A 9 -9.80 15.22 28.24
N THR A 10 -8.75 15.42 29.04
CA THR A 10 -7.93 14.34 29.62
C THR A 10 -8.67 13.46 30.63
N SER A 11 -9.56 14.04 31.45
CA SER A 11 -10.34 13.31 32.47
C SER A 11 -11.87 13.34 32.33
N LYS A 12 -12.43 14.29 31.59
CA LYS A 12 -13.89 14.49 31.44
C LYS A 12 -14.35 13.98 30.07
N PRO A 13 -15.63 13.58 29.91
CA PRO A 13 -16.15 13.03 28.65
C PRO A 13 -16.43 14.11 27.58
N PHE A 14 -15.58 15.13 27.49
CA PHE A 14 -15.71 16.22 26.51
C PHE A 14 -14.80 15.95 25.32
N PHE A 15 -15.36 16.04 24.12
CA PHE A 15 -14.62 15.97 22.87
C PHE A 15 -15.32 16.80 21.79
N SER A 16 -14.56 17.19 20.76
CA SER A 16 -15.06 17.85 19.56
C SER A 16 -14.27 17.39 18.35
N VAL A 17 -14.87 17.50 17.16
CA VAL A 17 -14.25 17.25 15.86
C VAL A 17 -14.46 18.46 14.96
N GLN A 18 -13.51 18.73 14.07
CA GLN A 18 -13.62 19.82 13.09
C GLN A 18 -14.42 19.42 11.84
N PHE A 19 -14.49 18.11 11.57
CA PHE A 19 -15.16 17.52 10.42
C PHE A 19 -16.61 17.08 10.72
N HIS A 20 -17.30 16.62 9.68
CA HIS A 20 -18.72 16.23 9.69
C HIS A 20 -18.89 14.70 9.76
N PRO A 21 -19.07 14.10 10.97
CA PRO A 21 -19.18 12.65 11.12
C PRO A 21 -20.48 12.05 10.58
N GLU A 22 -21.50 12.88 10.32
CA GLU A 22 -22.73 12.50 9.64
C GLU A 22 -22.52 12.21 8.15
N ALA A 23 -21.39 12.65 7.60
CA ALA A 23 -20.92 12.30 6.27
C ALA A 23 -21.94 12.52 5.14
N SER A 24 -22.85 13.50 5.25
CA SER A 24 -23.89 13.77 4.24
C SER A 24 -23.30 14.18 2.88
N GLY A 25 -22.88 13.19 2.08
CA GLY A 25 -22.08 13.35 0.85
C GLY A 25 -20.62 12.88 0.95
N GLY A 26 -20.16 12.40 2.11
CA GLY A 26 -18.81 11.89 2.40
C GLY A 26 -18.79 10.45 2.95
N PRO A 27 -17.61 9.95 3.38
CA PRO A 27 -17.47 8.57 3.88
C PRO A 27 -18.02 8.39 5.30
N CYS A 28 -18.68 7.27 5.56
CA CYS A 28 -19.29 6.95 6.86
C CYS A 28 -18.32 6.41 7.93
N ASP A 29 -17.01 6.51 7.69
CA ASP A 29 -15.95 5.89 8.49
C ASP A 29 -15.89 6.42 9.94
N THR A 30 -16.45 7.61 10.19
CA THR A 30 -16.44 8.28 11.50
C THR A 30 -17.79 8.29 12.22
N ALA A 31 -18.81 7.59 11.69
CA ALA A 31 -20.15 7.51 12.29
C ALA A 31 -20.16 6.92 13.72
N PHE A 32 -19.12 6.15 14.09
CA PHE A 32 -18.96 5.61 15.44
C PHE A 32 -18.88 6.70 16.52
N LEU A 33 -18.53 7.94 16.17
CA LEU A 33 -18.50 9.08 17.10
C LEU A 33 -19.88 9.39 17.72
N PHE A 34 -20.97 9.17 16.99
CA PHE A 34 -22.33 9.30 17.53
C PHE A 34 -22.63 8.23 18.58
N SER A 35 -22.24 6.98 18.30
CA SER A 35 -22.38 5.89 19.27
C SER A 35 -21.58 6.17 20.54
N LYS A 36 -20.38 6.74 20.38
CA LYS A 36 -19.56 7.19 21.51
C LYS A 36 -20.24 8.29 22.32
N PHE A 37 -20.78 9.32 21.67
CA PHE A 37 -21.51 10.39 22.34
C PHE A 37 -22.70 9.86 23.13
N VAL A 38 -23.55 9.03 22.51
CA VAL A 38 -24.71 8.40 23.17
C VAL A 38 -24.26 7.54 24.36
N GLY A 39 -23.16 6.82 24.23
CA GLY A 39 -22.56 6.05 25.33
C GLY A 39 -22.19 6.94 26.52
N HIS A 40 -21.51 8.07 26.29
CA HIS A 40 -21.20 9.02 27.36
C HIS A 40 -22.45 9.58 28.06
N VAL A 41 -23.47 9.96 27.29
CA VAL A 41 -24.76 10.46 27.85
C VAL A 41 -25.40 9.40 28.75
N ARG A 42 -25.30 8.12 28.37
CA ARG A 42 -25.84 6.99 29.12
C ARG A 42 -24.92 6.47 30.23
N SER A 43 -23.79 7.14 30.51
CA SER A 43 -22.76 6.67 31.45
C SER A 43 -22.23 5.27 31.14
N ILE A 44 -22.26 4.86 29.86
CA ILE A 44 -21.68 3.62 29.37
C ILE A 44 -20.22 3.90 29.01
N PRO A 45 -19.23 3.18 29.57
CA PRO A 45 -17.83 3.33 29.20
C PRO A 45 -17.64 3.12 27.69
N GLN A 46 -17.07 4.11 27.02
CA GLN A 46 -16.71 4.06 25.59
C GLN A 46 -15.23 4.42 25.45
N PRO A 47 -14.31 3.48 25.71
CA PRO A 47 -12.89 3.74 25.60
C PRO A 47 -12.56 4.12 24.15
N LEU A 48 -11.84 5.23 23.98
CA LEU A 48 -11.27 5.58 22.68
C LEU A 48 -10.00 4.74 22.52
N MET A 49 -10.06 3.70 21.71
CA MET A 49 -8.85 2.98 21.31
C MET A 49 -8.08 3.87 20.34
N LEU A 50 -7.04 4.52 20.85
CA LEU A 50 -5.97 4.97 19.99
C LEU A 50 -5.25 3.71 19.52
N HIS A 51 -5.33 3.37 18.24
CA HIS A 51 -4.44 2.36 17.69
C HIS A 51 -3.02 2.88 17.84
N SER A 52 -2.20 2.11 18.54
CA SER A 52 -0.78 2.42 18.68
C SER A 52 -0.16 2.51 17.28
N PRO A 53 0.62 3.55 16.96
CA PRO A 53 1.33 3.62 15.68
C PRO A 53 2.16 2.37 15.38
N GLN A 54 2.58 1.64 16.42
CA GLN A 54 3.26 0.36 16.30
C GLN A 54 2.45 -0.71 15.56
N SER A 55 1.11 -0.65 15.51
CA SER A 55 0.32 -1.57 14.68
C SER A 55 0.51 -1.35 13.18
N TYR A 56 1.07 -0.20 12.79
CA TYR A 56 1.40 0.15 11.40
C TYR A 56 2.90 0.04 11.10
N LEU A 57 3.71 -0.48 12.04
CA LEU A 57 5.12 -0.78 11.74
C LEU A 57 5.17 -1.88 10.69
N THR A 58 5.51 -1.49 9.47
CA THR A 58 5.72 -2.40 8.36
C THR A 58 7.04 -3.14 8.57
N LYS A 59 7.05 -4.43 8.21
CA LYS A 59 8.33 -5.15 8.10
C LYS A 59 9.16 -4.50 7.01
N THR A 60 10.44 -4.28 7.29
CA THR A 60 11.41 -3.87 6.29
C THR A 60 11.90 -5.10 5.53
N TYR A 61 11.98 -5.00 4.20
CA TYR A 61 12.50 -6.05 3.34
C TYR A 61 13.70 -5.50 2.59
N SER A 62 14.78 -6.26 2.48
CA SER A 62 15.95 -5.88 1.71
C SER A 62 15.82 -6.21 0.22
N LYS A 63 15.01 -7.22 -0.10
CA LYS A 63 14.86 -7.80 -1.44
C LYS A 63 13.42 -8.26 -1.66
N VAL A 64 12.85 -7.98 -2.82
CA VAL A 64 11.48 -8.36 -3.21
C VAL A 64 11.46 -8.99 -4.60
N LEU A 65 10.81 -10.14 -4.72
CA LEU A 65 10.48 -10.78 -5.99
C LEU A 65 9.11 -10.28 -6.47
N LEU A 66 9.11 -9.53 -7.57
CA LEU A 66 7.92 -9.07 -8.28
C LEU A 66 7.56 -10.04 -9.41
N VAL A 67 6.33 -10.53 -9.38
CA VAL A 67 5.77 -11.37 -10.45
C VAL A 67 5.03 -10.47 -11.43
N GLY A 68 5.51 -10.41 -12.66
CA GLY A 68 4.93 -9.61 -13.74
C GLY A 68 3.63 -10.19 -14.31
N SER A 69 3.10 -9.51 -15.32
CA SER A 69 1.80 -9.79 -15.95
C SER A 69 1.72 -11.14 -16.67
N GLY A 70 2.86 -11.70 -17.10
CA GLY A 70 2.89 -12.92 -17.89
C GLY A 70 2.77 -12.65 -19.38
N GLY A 71 2.33 -13.65 -20.15
CA GLY A 71 2.03 -13.45 -21.57
C GLY A 71 0.71 -12.70 -21.76
N LEU A 72 0.61 -11.90 -22.83
CA LEU A 72 -0.63 -11.19 -23.17
C LEU A 72 -1.76 -12.19 -23.39
N SER A 73 -2.82 -12.08 -22.58
CA SER A 73 -4.05 -12.84 -22.73
C SER A 73 -5.19 -11.88 -23.10
N ILE A 74 -6.20 -12.36 -23.83
CA ILE A 74 -7.37 -11.53 -24.15
C ILE A 74 -8.03 -11.11 -22.83
N GLY A 75 -8.09 -9.80 -22.57
CA GLY A 75 -8.60 -9.24 -21.30
C GLY A 75 -7.52 -8.94 -20.24
N GLN A 76 -6.26 -9.35 -20.44
CA GLN A 76 -5.10 -8.84 -19.70
C GLN A 76 -4.31 -7.89 -20.61
N ALA A 77 -4.63 -6.60 -20.52
CA ALA A 77 -3.96 -5.54 -21.27
C ALA A 77 -2.72 -4.99 -20.51
N GLY A 78 -2.13 -3.90 -21.03
CA GLY A 78 -0.95 -3.24 -20.46
C GLY A 78 -1.15 -2.55 -19.09
N GLU A 79 -2.32 -2.69 -18.45
CA GLU A 79 -2.57 -2.16 -17.10
C GLU A 79 -1.61 -2.76 -16.06
N PHE A 80 -1.32 -4.06 -16.18
CA PHE A 80 -0.43 -4.77 -15.27
C PHE A 80 1.04 -4.36 -15.44
N ASP A 81 1.44 -3.97 -16.65
CA ASP A 81 2.80 -3.50 -16.91
C ASP A 81 3.03 -2.12 -16.25
N TYR A 82 1.98 -1.28 -16.20
CA TYR A 82 2.03 0.00 -15.50
C TYR A 82 2.03 -0.19 -13.98
N SER A 83 1.13 -1.01 -13.44
CA SER A 83 1.10 -1.32 -12.00
C SER A 83 2.42 -1.91 -11.51
N GLY A 84 3.00 -2.84 -12.27
CA GLY A 84 4.32 -3.42 -11.98
C GLY A 84 5.43 -2.38 -11.96
N SER A 85 5.44 -1.45 -12.92
CA SER A 85 6.44 -0.37 -12.99
C SER A 85 6.33 0.60 -11.79
N GLN A 86 5.11 0.93 -11.34
CA GLN A 86 4.91 1.74 -10.13
C GLN A 86 5.36 0.99 -8.87
N CYS A 87 5.14 -0.32 -8.80
CA CYS A 87 5.63 -1.16 -7.71
C CYS A 87 7.16 -1.15 -7.64
N ILE A 88 7.84 -1.35 -8.78
CA ILE A 88 9.31 -1.27 -8.86
C ILE A 88 9.77 0.11 -8.36
N LYS A 89 9.18 1.20 -8.87
CA LYS A 89 9.55 2.55 -8.44
C LYS A 89 9.44 2.74 -6.93
N ALA A 90 8.31 2.36 -6.32
CA ALA A 90 8.11 2.48 -4.88
C ALA A 90 9.14 1.68 -4.08
N LEU A 91 9.44 0.44 -4.48
CA LEU A 91 10.45 -0.39 -3.83
C LEU A 91 11.86 0.22 -3.96
N LYS A 92 12.21 0.76 -5.13
CA LYS A 92 13.51 1.40 -5.37
C LYS A 92 13.67 2.71 -4.58
N GLU A 93 12.61 3.50 -4.43
CA GLU A 93 12.62 4.72 -3.60
C GLU A 93 12.86 4.40 -2.10
N GLU A 94 12.42 3.23 -1.65
CA GLU A 94 12.69 2.69 -0.30
C GLU A 94 14.03 1.93 -0.20
N GLY A 95 14.85 1.91 -1.25
CA GLY A 95 16.17 1.24 -1.26
C GLY A 95 16.10 -0.28 -1.26
N ILE A 96 14.96 -0.86 -1.67
CA ILE A 96 14.74 -2.30 -1.73
C ILE A 96 15.22 -2.84 -3.09
N GLU A 97 15.94 -3.96 -3.06
CA GLU A 97 16.35 -4.68 -4.28
C GLU A 97 15.14 -5.37 -4.93
N VAL A 98 14.95 -5.18 -6.24
CA VAL A 98 13.80 -5.70 -6.96
C VAL A 98 14.21 -6.72 -8.00
N ILE A 99 13.69 -7.94 -7.88
CA ILE A 99 13.80 -8.98 -8.89
C ILE A 99 12.46 -9.10 -9.60
N LEU A 100 12.44 -8.99 -10.91
CA LEU A 100 11.26 -9.14 -11.74
C LEU A 100 11.29 -10.46 -12.50
N ILE A 101 10.18 -11.19 -12.51
CA ILE A 101 9.94 -12.25 -13.49
C ILE A 101 8.82 -11.78 -14.42
N ASN A 102 9.11 -11.64 -15.72
CA ASN A 102 8.09 -11.33 -16.73
C ASN A 102 8.52 -11.91 -18.10
N PRO A 103 7.77 -12.84 -18.69
CA PRO A 103 8.10 -13.40 -20.01
C PRO A 103 7.85 -12.41 -21.16
N ASN A 104 7.09 -11.34 -20.95
CA ASN A 104 6.80 -10.36 -22.00
C ASN A 104 7.94 -9.35 -22.16
N ILE A 105 8.75 -9.54 -23.20
CA ILE A 105 9.89 -8.66 -23.53
C ILE A 105 9.49 -7.27 -24.00
N ALA A 106 8.24 -7.08 -24.43
CA ALA A 106 7.76 -5.85 -25.05
C ALA A 106 6.96 -4.99 -24.05
N THR A 107 7.46 -4.83 -22.84
CA THR A 107 6.81 -4.05 -21.78
C THR A 107 7.73 -2.96 -21.23
N VAL A 108 7.13 -1.86 -20.76
CA VAL A 108 7.87 -0.82 -20.02
C VAL A 108 8.52 -1.38 -18.76
N GLN A 109 7.91 -2.41 -18.16
CA GLN A 109 8.39 -3.05 -16.94
C GLN A 109 9.77 -3.71 -17.11
N THR A 110 10.10 -4.14 -18.33
CA THR A 110 11.34 -4.84 -18.67
C THR A 110 12.36 -3.99 -19.42
N THR A 111 12.04 -2.71 -19.68
CA THR A 111 12.94 -1.80 -20.38
C THR A 111 13.96 -1.19 -19.40
N PRO A 112 15.27 -1.25 -19.69
CA PRO A 112 16.29 -0.58 -18.87
C PRO A 112 16.04 0.93 -18.84
N ALA A 113 16.28 1.56 -17.68
CA ALA A 113 16.24 3.01 -17.56
C ALA A 113 17.46 3.63 -18.28
N GLU A 114 17.32 4.01 -19.54
CA GLU A 114 18.37 4.75 -20.25
C GLU A 114 18.37 6.23 -19.84
N GLY A 115 19.52 6.73 -19.38
CA GLY A 115 19.82 8.17 -19.31
C GLY A 115 19.15 9.00 -18.20
N SER A 116 18.41 8.40 -17.26
CA SER A 116 17.80 9.14 -16.13
C SER A 116 18.40 8.73 -14.79
N THR A 117 18.68 9.71 -13.92
CA THR A 117 19.28 9.57 -12.58
C THR A 117 18.41 8.83 -11.55
N LYS A 118 17.23 8.34 -11.94
CA LYS A 118 16.38 7.46 -11.14
C LYS A 118 16.06 6.20 -11.94
N SER A 119 16.76 5.10 -11.62
CA SER A 119 16.46 3.80 -12.21
C SER A 119 15.06 3.35 -11.77
N THR A 120 14.11 3.35 -12.69
CA THR A 120 12.76 2.83 -12.52
C THR A 120 12.64 1.36 -12.93
N SER A 121 13.74 0.74 -13.35
CA SER A 121 13.80 -0.67 -13.73
C SER A 121 14.17 -1.55 -12.54
N ALA A 122 13.75 -2.82 -12.58
CA ALA A 122 14.18 -3.81 -11.60
C ALA A 122 15.70 -4.04 -11.67
N ASP A 123 16.30 -4.49 -10.57
CA ASP A 123 17.72 -4.81 -10.46
C ASP A 123 18.06 -6.09 -11.25
N HIS A 124 17.17 -7.07 -11.18
CA HIS A 124 17.27 -8.33 -11.91
C HIS A 124 15.99 -8.61 -12.66
N ILE A 125 16.08 -8.99 -13.95
CA ILE A 125 14.93 -9.30 -14.80
C ILE A 125 15.10 -10.71 -15.36
N TYR A 126 14.12 -11.56 -15.08
CA TYR A 126 14.02 -12.92 -15.57
C TYR A 126 12.90 -13.01 -16.61
N PHE A 127 13.29 -13.22 -17.87
CA PHE A 127 12.38 -13.48 -18.98
C PHE A 127 11.94 -14.95 -19.01
N LEU A 128 11.25 -15.36 -17.95
CA LEU A 128 10.80 -16.75 -17.75
C LEU A 128 9.28 -16.81 -17.61
N PRO A 129 8.64 -17.94 -17.95
CA PRO A 129 7.21 -18.12 -17.77
C PRO A 129 6.79 -18.00 -16.30
N ILE A 130 5.65 -17.36 -16.05
CA ILE A 130 5.06 -17.31 -14.71
C ILE A 130 4.39 -18.65 -14.39
N ARG A 131 5.20 -19.62 -13.98
CA ARG A 131 4.78 -20.95 -13.52
C ARG A 131 5.32 -21.19 -12.12
N LYS A 132 4.58 -21.94 -11.31
CA LYS A 132 4.93 -22.24 -9.92
C LYS A 132 6.37 -22.75 -9.78
N GLU A 133 6.76 -23.69 -10.62
CA GLU A 133 8.06 -24.34 -10.57
C GLU A 133 9.19 -23.33 -10.85
N VAL A 134 8.99 -22.50 -11.88
CA VAL A 134 9.94 -21.45 -12.27
C VAL A 134 10.11 -20.41 -11.16
N VAL A 135 9.00 -19.92 -10.59
CA VAL A 135 9.04 -18.93 -9.51
C VAL A 135 9.77 -19.51 -8.29
N LEU A 136 9.49 -20.77 -7.92
CA LEU A 136 10.18 -21.44 -6.82
C LEU A 136 11.69 -21.58 -7.08
N ASP A 137 12.10 -21.85 -8.31
CA ASP A 137 13.52 -21.96 -8.64
C ASP A 137 14.24 -20.62 -8.60
N ILE A 138 13.58 -19.52 -8.98
CA ILE A 138 14.11 -18.17 -8.77
C ILE A 138 14.21 -17.84 -7.28
N ILE A 139 13.19 -18.16 -6.48
CA ILE A 139 13.24 -17.96 -5.02
C ILE A 139 14.41 -18.73 -4.38
N LYS A 140 14.73 -19.93 -4.85
CA LYS A 140 15.88 -20.70 -4.33
C LYS A 140 17.23 -20.11 -4.74
N LYS A 141 17.29 -19.42 -5.87
CA LYS A 141 18.52 -18.84 -6.41
C LYS A 141 18.87 -17.52 -5.73
N GLU A 142 17.85 -16.72 -5.42
CA GLU A 142 17.94 -15.34 -4.90
C GLU A 142 18.01 -15.24 -3.37
#